data_AF-A0A2V9NFG0-F1
#
_entry.id   AF-A0A2V9NFG0-F1
#
_cell.length_a   1.000
_cell.length_b   1.000
_cell.length_c   1.000
_cell.angle_alpha   90.00
_cell.angle_beta   90.00
_cell.angle_gamma   90.00
#
_symmetry.space_group_name_H-M   'P 1'
#
loop_
_entity.id
_entity.type
_entity.pdbx_description
1 polymer ?
#
loop_
_entity_poly.entity_id
_entity_poly.type
_entity_poly.pdbx_seq_one_letter_code
_entity_poly.pdbx_strand_id
1 'polypeptide(L)'
;MTLFYLGVFITSVVSSFILTRYVRNAAVARGWVSAPGNERHLHCTPLPRLGGVAIFLAFFIALTLALMVCYVSALIHIGAHMKPLLTILCSASLIFLLGMYDDLRSASPQLKFAVQGIAAGMLFAGGLRISDLPVLFGGHQFSWFIGLPLTIFWVIGITNAFNLIDGLDGLAAGSALFSTLVVFVVAISSQYAVVSLMALSLAGAVLGFLRFNFNPATIFLGDSGSLFIGFMLSALALMGAQKAPTVIAVAIPVVSFGLPILETAISVLRRFISGRPVFTADREHIHHKLLQLGFSHRQVVIVLYAVSAVFALLSLFLLWPTGSTLGLVLAVLGAGVWIGVQHLNYLEFGELRRVAQRTISQRQIFFNNMAVRRAAEELKVAVSGHQIIQILEAAFTGNDFDAFQLNNKLNGVSLAPSAMHAISGDSTYIWTRPGVRIAHDLVSAWSLRLDLVAANNRRCGSLLIYRTYSTRDLQLDINLLTSVFPVALADALQRISCENAHVFVPIETSAFAAAQAG
;
A
#
# COMPACT_ATOMS: atom_id res chain seq x y z
N MET A 1 -22.88 -4.03 -38.47
CA MET A 1 -22.72 -3.88 -37.01
C MET A 1 -21.91 -2.65 -36.61
N THR A 2 -20.73 -2.40 -37.19
CA THR A 2 -19.90 -1.21 -36.84
C THR A 2 -20.61 0.13 -37.04
N LEU A 3 -21.23 0.36 -38.20
CA LEU A 3 -22.01 1.59 -38.46
C LEU A 3 -23.19 1.77 -37.49
N PHE A 4 -23.81 0.66 -37.07
CA PHE A 4 -24.89 0.69 -36.09
C PHE A 4 -24.38 1.15 -34.72
N TYR A 5 -23.31 0.55 -34.21
CA TYR A 5 -22.67 1.00 -32.97
C TYR A 5 -22.24 2.47 -33.05
N LEU A 6 -21.61 2.88 -34.15
CA LEU A 6 -21.25 4.28 -34.37
C LEU A 6 -22.48 5.21 -34.33
N GLY A 7 -23.60 4.80 -34.93
CA GLY A 7 -24.87 5.53 -34.88
C GLY A 7 -25.41 5.68 -33.45
N VAL A 8 -25.36 4.62 -32.63
CA VAL A 8 -25.75 4.68 -31.21
C VAL A 8 -24.86 5.66 -30.43
N PHE A 9 -23.54 5.59 -30.64
CA PHE A 9 -22.59 6.49 -30.01
C PHE A 9 -22.87 7.95 -30.37
N ILE A 10 -22.96 8.26 -31.67
CA ILE A 10 -23.21 9.63 -32.17
C ILE A 10 -24.55 10.16 -31.65
N THR A 11 -25.60 9.34 -31.68
CA THR A 11 -26.92 9.74 -31.17
C THR A 11 -26.84 10.12 -29.71
N SER A 12 -26.11 9.34 -28.89
CA SER A 12 -25.92 9.64 -27.49
C SER A 12 -25.10 10.92 -27.24
N VAL A 13 -24.00 11.11 -27.99
CA VAL A 13 -23.17 12.33 -27.92
C VAL A 13 -24.00 13.57 -28.25
N VAL A 14 -24.74 13.54 -29.37
CA VAL A 14 -25.55 14.66 -29.83
C VAL A 14 -26.69 14.94 -28.84
N SER A 15 -27.39 13.90 -28.38
CA SER A 15 -28.47 14.04 -27.40
C SER A 15 -27.96 14.67 -26.10
N SER A 16 -26.83 14.18 -25.58
CA SER A 16 -26.23 14.72 -24.36
C SER A 16 -25.74 16.15 -24.53
N PHE A 17 -25.12 16.48 -25.67
CA PHE A 17 -24.67 17.85 -25.95
C PHE A 17 -25.86 18.84 -25.94
N ILE A 18 -26.95 18.47 -26.61
CA ILE A 18 -28.17 19.30 -26.69
C ILE A 18 -28.83 19.40 -25.30
N LEU A 19 -29.05 18.27 -24.63
CA LEU A 19 -29.71 18.23 -23.32
C LEU A 19 -28.90 18.96 -22.25
N THR A 20 -27.57 18.83 -22.24
CA THR A 20 -26.71 19.52 -21.28
C THR A 20 -26.86 21.03 -21.40
N ARG A 21 -26.95 21.57 -22.63
CA ARG A 21 -27.22 22.99 -22.85
C ARG A 21 -28.58 23.42 -22.28
N TYR A 22 -29.63 22.65 -22.52
CA TYR A 22 -30.97 22.95 -22.00
C TYR A 22 -31.04 22.86 -20.47
N VAL A 23 -30.52 21.77 -19.89
CA VAL A 23 -30.49 21.54 -18.45
C VAL A 23 -29.70 22.63 -17.74
N ARG A 24 -28.53 23.01 -18.26
CA ARG A 24 -27.73 24.12 -17.72
C ARG A 24 -28.52 25.42 -17.71
N ASN A 25 -29.10 25.81 -18.85
CA ASN A 25 -29.85 27.07 -18.95
C ASN A 25 -31.08 27.07 -18.02
N ALA A 26 -31.79 25.94 -17.94
CA ALA A 26 -32.95 25.76 -17.08
C ALA A 26 -32.59 25.81 -15.58
N ALA A 27 -31.44 25.24 -15.19
CA ALA A 27 -30.96 25.25 -13.81
C ALA A 27 -30.49 26.65 -13.39
N VAL A 28 -29.81 27.39 -14.28
CA VAL A 28 -29.44 28.79 -14.04
C VAL A 28 -30.70 29.66 -13.88
N ALA A 29 -31.69 29.51 -14.78
CA ALA A 29 -32.94 30.28 -14.71
C ALA A 29 -33.75 30.02 -13.43
N ARG A 30 -33.68 28.81 -12.87
CA ARG A 30 -34.36 28.43 -11.62
C ARG A 30 -33.53 28.67 -10.35
N GLY A 31 -32.30 29.14 -10.48
CA GLY A 31 -31.39 29.34 -9.33
C GLY A 31 -30.90 28.04 -8.68
N TRP A 32 -30.97 26.91 -9.38
CA TRP A 32 -30.42 25.62 -8.92
C TRP A 32 -28.91 25.56 -9.11
N VAL A 33 -28.22 26.50 -8.46
CA VAL A 33 -26.78 26.69 -8.53
C VAL A 33 -26.15 26.46 -7.17
N SER A 34 -24.93 25.95 -7.19
CA SER A 34 -24.16 25.75 -5.96
C SER A 34 -23.46 27.02 -5.56
N ALA A 35 -23.58 27.41 -4.30
CA ALA A 35 -22.86 28.57 -3.78
C ALA A 35 -21.33 28.41 -3.98
N PRO A 36 -20.62 29.48 -4.37
CA PRO A 36 -19.17 29.47 -4.46
C PRO A 36 -18.55 29.22 -3.08
N GLY A 37 -17.42 28.51 -3.04
CA GLY A 37 -16.69 28.24 -1.80
C GLY A 37 -17.14 27.01 -0.99
N ASN A 38 -17.97 26.12 -1.56
CA ASN A 38 -18.19 24.81 -0.95
C ASN A 38 -16.84 24.05 -0.96
N GLU A 39 -16.31 23.65 0.19
CA GLU A 39 -14.93 23.17 0.38
C GLU A 39 -14.48 22.02 -0.54
N ARG A 40 -15.45 21.32 -1.16
CA ARG A 40 -15.25 20.24 -2.13
C ARG A 40 -15.00 20.70 -3.57
N HIS A 41 -15.33 21.94 -3.91
CA HIS A 41 -15.23 22.49 -5.27
C HIS A 41 -14.51 23.85 -5.28
N LEU A 42 -13.47 23.97 -6.10
CA LEU A 42 -12.54 25.10 -6.11
C LEU A 42 -13.06 26.34 -6.87
N HIS A 43 -14.37 26.44 -7.10
CA HIS A 43 -14.99 27.46 -7.95
C HIS A 43 -15.42 28.71 -7.19
N CYS A 44 -15.10 29.87 -7.78
CA CYS A 44 -15.47 31.19 -7.27
C CYS A 44 -16.83 31.67 -7.80
N THR A 45 -17.44 30.97 -8.77
CA THR A 45 -18.73 31.31 -9.37
C THR A 45 -19.76 30.22 -9.14
N PRO A 46 -21.04 30.56 -8.91
CA PRO A 46 -22.08 29.57 -8.71
C PRO A 46 -22.37 28.78 -9.98
N LEU A 47 -22.25 27.45 -9.92
CA LEU A 47 -22.44 26.55 -11.07
C LEU A 47 -23.59 25.56 -10.81
N PRO A 48 -24.39 25.22 -11.84
CA PRO A 48 -25.46 24.21 -11.71
C PRO A 48 -24.91 22.80 -11.44
N ARG A 49 -25.60 21.99 -10.61
CA ARG A 49 -25.22 20.59 -10.27
C ARG A 49 -25.99 19.49 -11.00
N LEU A 50 -26.83 19.82 -11.97
CA LEU A 50 -27.75 18.86 -12.60
C LEU A 50 -27.21 18.20 -13.88
N GLY A 51 -25.88 18.09 -14.03
CA GLY A 51 -25.26 17.48 -15.21
C GLY A 51 -25.67 16.03 -15.44
N GLY A 52 -25.85 15.28 -14.36
CA GLY A 52 -26.33 13.90 -14.39
C GLY A 52 -27.68 13.71 -15.09
N VAL A 53 -28.57 14.70 -15.03
CA VAL A 53 -29.88 14.66 -15.71
C VAL A 53 -29.71 14.56 -17.22
N ALA A 54 -28.78 15.33 -17.79
CA ALA A 54 -28.51 15.31 -19.22
C ALA A 54 -27.92 13.97 -19.67
N ILE A 55 -26.99 13.41 -18.89
CA ILE A 55 -26.38 12.11 -19.16
C ILE A 55 -27.42 10.99 -19.08
N PHE A 56 -28.25 10.99 -18.03
CA PHE A 56 -29.30 10.01 -17.83
C PHE A 56 -30.28 9.99 -19.01
N LEU A 57 -30.84 11.16 -19.36
CA LEU A 57 -31.80 11.26 -20.46
C LEU A 57 -31.17 10.88 -21.81
N ALA A 58 -29.93 11.34 -22.10
CA ALA A 58 -29.25 10.99 -23.34
C ALA A 58 -28.97 9.49 -23.45
N PHE A 59 -28.55 8.85 -22.35
CA PHE A 59 -28.36 7.40 -22.28
C PHE A 59 -29.64 6.64 -22.61
N PHE A 60 -30.77 7.00 -22.00
CA PHE A 60 -32.05 6.34 -22.26
C PHE A 60 -32.55 6.59 -23.68
N ILE A 61 -32.45 7.81 -24.21
CA ILE A 61 -32.83 8.12 -25.60
C ILE A 61 -32.04 7.26 -26.59
N ALA A 62 -30.71 7.23 -26.46
CA ALA A 62 -29.85 6.47 -27.34
C ALA A 62 -30.10 4.96 -27.23
N LEU A 63 -30.25 4.45 -26.01
CA LEU A 63 -30.52 3.03 -25.76
C LEU A 63 -31.89 2.61 -26.32
N THR A 64 -32.95 3.38 -26.06
CA THR A 64 -34.29 3.08 -26.56
C THR A 64 -34.32 3.09 -28.09
N LEU A 65 -33.69 4.07 -28.73
CA LEU A 65 -33.59 4.09 -30.20
C LEU A 65 -32.81 2.88 -30.73
N ALA A 66 -31.69 2.53 -30.09
CA ALA A 66 -30.91 1.36 -30.47
C ALA A 66 -31.73 0.06 -30.37
N LEU A 67 -32.47 -0.12 -29.28
CA LEU A 67 -33.33 -1.29 -29.07
C LEU A 67 -34.50 -1.34 -30.06
N MET A 68 -35.09 -0.18 -30.39
CA MET A 68 -36.13 -0.07 -31.41
C MET A 68 -35.61 -0.49 -32.79
N VAL A 69 -34.41 -0.02 -33.18
CA VAL A 69 -33.77 -0.44 -34.43
C VAL A 69 -33.55 -1.95 -34.39
N CYS A 70 -32.93 -2.50 -33.34
CA CYS A 70 -32.70 -3.95 -33.21
C CYS A 70 -33.98 -4.78 -33.33
N TYR A 71 -35.09 -4.30 -32.76
CA TYR A 71 -36.40 -4.96 -32.84
C TYR A 71 -36.94 -4.95 -34.27
N VAL A 72 -36.97 -3.79 -34.93
CA VAL A 72 -37.52 -3.64 -36.29
C VAL A 72 -36.69 -4.39 -37.33
N SER A 73 -35.37 -4.33 -37.21
CA SER A 73 -34.46 -4.89 -38.21
C SER A 73 -34.02 -6.32 -37.91
N ALA A 74 -34.58 -6.97 -36.87
CA ALA A 74 -34.19 -8.28 -36.36
C ALA A 74 -32.66 -8.45 -36.17
N LEU A 75 -31.94 -7.35 -35.93
CA LEU A 75 -30.47 -7.34 -35.88
C LEU A 75 -29.94 -8.11 -34.67
N ILE A 76 -30.71 -8.16 -33.58
CA ILE A 76 -30.32 -8.75 -32.29
C ILE A 76 -31.55 -9.42 -31.66
N HIS A 77 -31.41 -10.68 -31.22
CA HIS A 77 -32.44 -11.39 -30.47
C HIS A 77 -32.38 -11.00 -28.98
N ILE A 78 -33.11 -9.97 -28.59
CA ILE A 78 -33.02 -9.39 -27.24
C ILE A 78 -33.85 -10.17 -26.20
N GLY A 79 -34.71 -11.10 -26.63
CA GLY A 79 -35.68 -11.79 -25.76
C GLY A 79 -35.08 -12.45 -24.52
N ALA A 80 -33.93 -13.13 -24.64
CA ALA A 80 -33.26 -13.78 -23.51
C ALA A 80 -32.58 -12.80 -22.53
N HIS A 81 -32.43 -11.53 -22.90
CA HIS A 81 -31.67 -10.52 -22.13
C HIS A 81 -32.55 -9.41 -21.55
N MET A 82 -33.88 -9.49 -21.71
CA MET A 82 -34.83 -8.50 -21.19
C MET A 82 -34.79 -8.38 -19.66
N LYS A 83 -34.73 -9.50 -18.93
CA LYS A 83 -34.72 -9.47 -17.46
C LYS A 83 -33.46 -8.77 -16.90
N PRO A 84 -32.22 -9.14 -17.30
CA PRO A 84 -31.02 -8.41 -16.87
C PRO A 84 -31.05 -6.92 -17.25
N LEU A 85 -31.48 -6.60 -18.49
CA LEU A 85 -31.61 -5.22 -18.96
C LEU A 85 -32.52 -4.40 -18.03
N LEU A 86 -33.75 -4.86 -17.81
CA LEU A 86 -34.72 -4.17 -16.96
C LEU A 86 -34.23 -4.06 -15.52
N THR A 87 -33.55 -5.09 -15.00
CA THR A 87 -32.97 -5.06 -13.65
C THR A 87 -31.96 -3.91 -13.53
N ILE A 88 -31.05 -3.76 -14.50
CA ILE A 88 -30.06 -2.68 -14.49
C ILE A 88 -30.76 -1.32 -14.64
N LEU A 89 -31.69 -1.17 -15.59
CA LEU A 89 -32.35 0.11 -15.84
C LEU A 89 -33.19 0.59 -14.66
N CYS A 90 -33.95 -0.29 -14.00
CA CYS A 90 -34.73 0.05 -12.82
C CYS A 90 -33.83 0.44 -11.64
N SER A 91 -32.77 -0.34 -11.40
CA SER A 91 -31.83 -0.07 -10.31
C SER A 91 -31.03 1.22 -10.55
N ALA A 92 -30.60 1.46 -11.80
CA ALA A 92 -29.89 2.67 -12.18
C ALA A 92 -30.78 3.92 -12.08
N SER A 93 -32.06 3.79 -12.42
CA SER A 93 -33.05 4.86 -12.23
C SER A 93 -33.22 5.20 -10.74
N LEU A 94 -33.27 4.20 -9.86
CA LEU A 94 -33.30 4.42 -8.41
C LEU A 94 -32.06 5.19 -7.91
N ILE A 95 -30.86 4.81 -8.37
CA ILE A 95 -29.61 5.51 -8.02
C ILE A 95 -29.58 6.93 -8.56
N PHE A 96 -30.03 7.14 -9.80
CA PHE A 96 -30.13 8.47 -10.39
C PHE A 96 -31.08 9.36 -9.58
N LEU A 97 -32.25 8.86 -9.18
CA LEU A 97 -33.20 9.60 -8.35
C LEU A 97 -32.63 9.94 -6.97
N LEU A 98 -31.88 9.02 -6.35
CA LEU A 98 -31.13 9.30 -5.11
C LEU A 98 -30.14 10.46 -5.32
N GLY A 99 -29.32 10.39 -6.36
CA GLY A 99 -28.33 11.44 -6.62
C GLY A 99 -28.96 12.78 -6.97
N MET A 100 -30.08 12.78 -7.71
CA MET A 100 -30.86 13.99 -8.00
C MET A 100 -31.49 14.57 -6.72
N TYR A 101 -31.98 13.71 -5.83
CA TYR A 101 -32.44 14.12 -4.51
C TYR A 101 -31.30 14.74 -3.67
N ASP A 102 -30.11 14.15 -3.71
CA ASP A 102 -28.92 14.68 -3.01
C ASP A 102 -28.48 16.05 -3.55
N ASP A 103 -28.43 16.21 -4.88
CA ASP A 103 -28.06 17.48 -5.53
C ASP A 103 -29.01 18.62 -5.15
N LEU A 104 -30.30 18.32 -4.89
CA LEU A 104 -31.33 19.30 -4.57
C LEU A 104 -31.56 19.52 -3.07
N ARG A 105 -31.42 18.47 -2.25
CA ARG A 105 -31.83 18.48 -0.83
C ARG A 105 -30.76 17.97 0.15
N SER A 106 -29.60 17.53 -0.33
CA SER A 106 -28.52 16.96 0.48
C SER A 106 -28.97 15.75 1.32
N ALA A 107 -28.79 14.56 0.78
CA ALA A 107 -29.07 13.29 1.43
C ALA A 107 -28.03 12.97 2.52
N SER A 108 -28.49 12.34 3.61
CA SER A 108 -27.57 11.80 4.61
C SER A 108 -26.76 10.63 4.06
N PRO A 109 -25.52 10.40 4.52
CA PRO A 109 -24.71 9.25 4.09
C PRO A 109 -25.43 7.90 4.30
N GLN A 110 -26.19 7.78 5.40
CA GLN A 110 -26.97 6.57 5.71
C GLN A 110 -28.03 6.29 4.64
N LEU A 111 -28.75 7.33 4.18
CA LEU A 111 -29.73 7.18 3.10
C LEU A 111 -29.06 6.76 1.80
N LYS A 112 -27.89 7.33 1.47
CA LYS A 112 -27.14 6.96 0.28
C LYS A 112 -26.74 5.48 0.30
N PHE A 113 -26.12 5.02 1.38
CA PHE A 113 -25.72 3.61 1.51
C PHE A 113 -26.91 2.66 1.52
N ALA A 114 -28.03 3.02 2.16
CA ALA A 114 -29.24 2.20 2.18
C ALA A 114 -29.82 2.01 0.76
N VAL A 115 -30.00 3.09 0.01
CA VAL A 115 -30.56 3.03 -1.35
C VAL A 115 -29.60 2.34 -2.32
N GLN A 116 -28.28 2.57 -2.19
CA GLN A 116 -27.29 1.84 -2.97
C GLN A 116 -27.29 0.33 -2.64
N GLY A 117 -27.46 -0.04 -1.38
CA GLY A 117 -27.61 -1.42 -0.94
C GLY A 117 -28.86 -2.09 -1.53
N ILE A 118 -30.00 -1.38 -1.56
CA ILE A 118 -31.23 -1.86 -2.20
C ILE A 118 -30.99 -2.08 -3.71
N ALA A 119 -30.40 -1.10 -4.41
CA ALA A 119 -30.11 -1.23 -5.83
C ALA A 119 -29.14 -2.41 -6.13
N ALA A 120 -28.14 -2.62 -5.28
CA ALA A 120 -27.25 -3.78 -5.38
C ALA A 120 -27.98 -5.11 -5.12
N GLY A 121 -28.91 -5.14 -4.16
CA GLY A 121 -29.79 -6.28 -3.90
C GLY A 121 -30.70 -6.60 -5.08
N MET A 122 -31.21 -5.58 -5.78
CA MET A 122 -31.99 -5.75 -7.02
C MET A 122 -31.13 -6.40 -8.12
N LEU A 123 -29.89 -5.96 -8.32
CA LEU A 123 -28.95 -6.60 -9.25
C LEU A 123 -28.72 -8.07 -8.88
N PHE A 124 -28.46 -8.35 -7.60
CA PHE A 124 -28.26 -9.71 -7.10
C PHE A 124 -29.45 -10.62 -7.36
N ALA A 125 -30.67 -10.15 -7.06
CA ALA A 125 -31.93 -10.87 -7.31
C ALA A 125 -32.22 -11.05 -8.81
N GLY A 126 -31.76 -10.11 -9.65
CA GLY A 126 -31.82 -10.21 -11.11
C GLY A 126 -30.79 -11.17 -11.72
N GLY A 127 -29.91 -11.77 -10.90
CA GLY A 127 -28.89 -12.73 -11.32
C GLY A 127 -27.53 -12.09 -11.66
N LEU A 128 -27.39 -10.78 -11.50
CA LEU A 128 -26.14 -10.03 -11.69
C LEU A 128 -25.37 -10.02 -10.37
N ARG A 129 -24.69 -11.13 -10.08
CA ARG A 129 -24.04 -11.38 -8.79
C ARG A 129 -22.64 -11.96 -8.94
N ILE A 130 -21.81 -11.73 -7.93
CA ILE A 130 -20.53 -12.39 -7.78
C ILE A 130 -20.79 -13.81 -7.23
N SER A 131 -20.68 -14.82 -8.09
CA SER A 131 -20.95 -16.22 -7.76
C SER A 131 -19.73 -17.01 -7.35
N ASP A 132 -18.52 -16.60 -7.73
CA ASP A 132 -17.29 -17.36 -7.53
C ASP A 132 -16.08 -16.43 -7.69
N LEU A 133 -14.97 -16.76 -7.02
CA LEU A 133 -13.64 -16.19 -7.29
C LEU A 133 -12.61 -17.33 -7.37
N PRO A 134 -12.44 -17.95 -8.56
CA PRO A 134 -11.53 -19.05 -8.77
C PRO A 134 -10.08 -18.77 -8.40
N VAL A 135 -9.62 -17.52 -8.57
CA VAL A 135 -8.24 -17.10 -8.22
C VAL A 135 -7.94 -17.31 -6.74
N LEU A 136 -8.90 -17.00 -5.87
CA LEU A 136 -8.71 -17.00 -4.42
C LEU A 136 -9.26 -18.26 -3.77
N PHE A 137 -10.30 -18.87 -4.35
CA PHE A 137 -11.09 -19.92 -3.70
C PHE A 137 -11.36 -21.14 -4.61
N GLY A 138 -10.55 -21.39 -5.64
CA GLY A 138 -10.53 -22.70 -6.32
C GLY A 138 -11.73 -23.02 -7.22
N GLY A 139 -12.54 -22.04 -7.59
CA GLY A 139 -13.65 -22.18 -8.55
C GLY A 139 -14.96 -22.63 -7.93
N HIS A 140 -15.02 -22.73 -6.61
CA HIS A 140 -16.24 -23.05 -5.89
C HIS A 140 -17.24 -21.89 -5.94
N GLN A 141 -18.50 -22.22 -6.22
CA GLN A 141 -19.58 -21.24 -6.13
C GLN A 141 -19.83 -20.86 -4.68
N PHE A 142 -19.90 -19.56 -4.44
CA PHE A 142 -20.29 -18.99 -3.18
C PHE A 142 -21.77 -19.22 -2.91
N SER A 143 -22.07 -19.53 -1.66
CA SER A 143 -23.45 -19.44 -1.18
C SER A 143 -23.94 -17.98 -1.20
N TRP A 144 -25.25 -17.81 -1.25
CA TRP A 144 -25.88 -16.49 -1.32
C TRP A 144 -25.47 -15.56 -0.17
N PHE A 145 -25.17 -16.11 1.03
CA PHE A 145 -24.73 -15.34 2.19
C PHE A 145 -23.34 -14.73 2.04
N ILE A 146 -22.50 -15.24 1.13
CA ILE A 146 -21.20 -14.65 0.76
C ILE A 146 -21.37 -13.79 -0.51
N GLY A 147 -22.05 -14.33 -1.52
CA GLY A 147 -22.22 -13.66 -2.81
C GLY A 147 -22.98 -12.33 -2.70
N LEU A 148 -23.98 -12.23 -1.81
CA LEU A 148 -24.75 -11.00 -1.62
C LEU A 148 -23.89 -9.87 -1.02
N PRO A 149 -23.22 -10.04 0.14
CA PRO A 149 -22.30 -9.02 0.66
C PRO A 149 -21.20 -8.61 -0.33
N LEU A 150 -20.62 -9.56 -1.07
CA LEU A 150 -19.60 -9.25 -2.09
C LEU A 150 -20.17 -8.40 -3.23
N THR A 151 -21.36 -8.73 -3.71
CA THR A 151 -22.03 -7.97 -4.77
C THR A 151 -22.41 -6.56 -4.28
N ILE A 152 -22.92 -6.45 -3.05
CA ILE A 152 -23.21 -5.15 -2.42
C ILE A 152 -21.93 -4.31 -2.28
N PHE A 153 -20.86 -4.90 -1.76
CA PHE A 153 -19.58 -4.23 -1.58
C PHE A 153 -19.00 -3.74 -2.92
N TRP A 154 -19.06 -4.58 -3.96
CA TRP A 154 -18.64 -4.20 -5.30
C TRP A 154 -19.44 -3.01 -5.84
N VAL A 155 -20.77 -3.10 -5.79
CA VAL A 155 -21.65 -2.06 -6.35
C VAL A 155 -21.50 -0.75 -5.59
N ILE A 156 -21.56 -0.78 -4.26
CA ILE A 156 -21.37 0.40 -3.42
C ILE A 156 -19.96 0.97 -3.59
N GLY A 157 -18.94 0.11 -3.59
CA GLY A 157 -17.54 0.52 -3.70
C GLY A 157 -17.25 1.26 -4.99
N ILE A 158 -17.61 0.69 -6.15
CA ILE A 158 -17.39 1.33 -7.45
C ILE A 158 -18.26 2.59 -7.60
N THR A 159 -19.52 2.55 -7.16
CA THR A 159 -20.42 3.72 -7.23
C THR A 159 -19.84 4.91 -6.47
N ASN A 160 -19.39 4.70 -5.22
CA ASN A 160 -18.79 5.77 -4.42
C ASN A 160 -17.40 6.17 -4.89
N ALA A 161 -16.62 5.25 -5.48
CA ALA A 161 -15.31 5.58 -6.04
C ALA A 161 -15.41 6.64 -7.15
N PHE A 162 -16.41 6.53 -8.04
CA PHE A 162 -16.67 7.55 -9.08
C PHE A 162 -17.21 8.86 -8.50
N ASN A 163 -18.05 8.80 -7.46
CA ASN A 163 -18.51 10.00 -6.75
C ASN A 163 -17.36 10.73 -6.03
N LEU A 164 -16.38 10.00 -5.50
CA LEU A 164 -15.25 10.58 -4.76
C LEU A 164 -14.28 11.36 -5.66
N ILE A 165 -14.08 10.92 -6.90
CA ILE A 165 -13.22 11.62 -7.87
C ILE A 165 -13.91 12.80 -8.57
N ASP A 166 -15.21 13.05 -8.31
CA ASP A 166 -15.97 14.19 -8.85
C ASP A 166 -15.69 15.51 -8.10
N GLY A 167 -14.42 15.73 -7.75
CA GLY A 167 -13.95 16.95 -7.08
C GLY A 167 -13.40 18.02 -8.05
N LEU A 168 -13.01 17.61 -9.27
CA LEU A 168 -12.47 18.49 -10.30
C LEU A 168 -13.27 18.43 -11.61
N ASP A 169 -13.35 19.57 -12.27
CA ASP A 169 -13.93 19.76 -13.61
C ASP A 169 -13.43 18.71 -14.62
N GLY A 170 -14.34 17.90 -15.14
CA GLY A 170 -14.04 16.88 -16.14
C GLY A 170 -13.45 15.60 -15.58
N LEU A 171 -12.91 15.55 -14.37
CA LEU A 171 -12.13 14.40 -13.88
C LEU A 171 -12.95 13.10 -13.84
N ALA A 172 -14.09 13.11 -13.14
CA ALA A 172 -14.94 11.93 -13.01
C ALA A 172 -15.52 11.49 -14.36
N ALA A 173 -16.05 12.43 -15.14
CA ALA A 173 -16.62 12.15 -16.47
C ALA A 173 -15.56 11.62 -17.45
N GLY A 174 -14.36 12.20 -17.50
CA GLY A 174 -13.30 11.73 -18.37
C GLY A 174 -12.75 10.36 -17.95
N SER A 175 -12.56 10.10 -16.65
CA SER A 175 -12.18 8.77 -16.18
C SER A 175 -13.26 7.74 -16.52
N ALA A 176 -14.53 8.08 -16.34
CA ALA A 176 -15.65 7.21 -16.68
C ALA A 176 -15.72 6.91 -18.18
N LEU A 177 -15.38 7.87 -19.05
CA LEU A 177 -15.32 7.65 -20.49
C LEU A 177 -14.33 6.53 -20.84
N PHE A 178 -13.10 6.58 -20.30
CA PHE A 178 -12.10 5.53 -20.51
C PHE A 178 -12.60 4.18 -20.01
N SER A 179 -13.14 4.13 -18.79
CA SER A 179 -13.69 2.90 -18.21
C SER A 179 -14.84 2.32 -19.04
N THR A 180 -15.74 3.17 -19.52
CA THR A 180 -16.89 2.74 -20.34
C THR A 180 -16.44 2.22 -21.71
N LEU A 181 -15.42 2.82 -22.32
CA LEU A 181 -14.85 2.33 -23.58
C LEU A 181 -14.22 0.94 -23.41
N VAL A 182 -13.54 0.67 -22.28
CA VAL A 182 -13.04 -0.68 -21.98
C VAL A 182 -14.19 -1.67 -21.85
N VAL A 183 -15.24 -1.32 -21.09
CA VAL A 183 -16.43 -2.18 -20.95
C VAL A 183 -17.05 -2.48 -22.31
N PHE A 184 -17.12 -1.49 -23.22
CA PHE A 184 -17.60 -1.68 -24.59
C PHE A 184 -16.71 -2.66 -25.38
N VAL A 185 -15.38 -2.47 -25.37
CA VAL A 185 -14.44 -3.35 -26.08
C VAL A 185 -14.49 -4.78 -25.56
N VAL A 186 -14.60 -4.96 -24.25
CA VAL A 186 -14.75 -6.29 -23.63
C VAL A 186 -16.09 -6.92 -24.04
N ALA A 187 -17.18 -6.15 -23.99
CA ALA A 187 -18.51 -6.62 -24.36
C ALA A 187 -18.60 -7.05 -25.82
N ILE A 188 -18.00 -6.29 -26.75
CA ILE A 188 -18.01 -6.66 -28.17
C ILE A 188 -17.14 -7.88 -28.44
N SER A 189 -15.97 -7.99 -27.79
CA SER A 189 -15.09 -9.18 -27.88
C SER A 189 -15.78 -10.44 -27.36
N SER A 190 -16.60 -10.30 -26.32
CA SER A 190 -17.37 -11.41 -25.73
C SER A 190 -18.78 -11.59 -26.32
N GLN A 191 -19.08 -10.90 -27.44
CA GLN A 191 -20.36 -10.99 -28.17
C GLN A 191 -21.60 -10.69 -27.29
N TYR A 192 -21.47 -9.75 -26.35
CA TYR A 192 -22.55 -9.28 -25.48
C TYR A 192 -23.18 -7.99 -25.99
N ALA A 193 -24.05 -8.14 -26.98
CA ALA A 193 -24.76 -7.03 -27.63
C ALA A 193 -25.37 -6.02 -26.65
N VAL A 194 -26.12 -6.49 -25.64
CA VAL A 194 -26.82 -5.59 -24.69
C VAL A 194 -25.85 -4.74 -23.89
N VAL A 195 -24.78 -5.34 -23.37
CA VAL A 195 -23.73 -4.62 -22.62
C VAL A 195 -23.02 -3.63 -23.55
N SER A 196 -22.73 -4.02 -24.80
CA SER A 196 -22.11 -3.14 -25.79
C SER A 196 -22.97 -1.90 -26.08
N LEU A 197 -24.29 -2.08 -26.24
CA LEU A 197 -25.22 -0.96 -26.47
C LEU A 197 -25.31 -0.02 -25.27
N MET A 198 -25.41 -0.56 -24.06
CA MET A 198 -25.47 0.25 -22.84
C MET A 198 -24.14 0.99 -22.60
N ALA A 199 -23.01 0.31 -22.72
CA ALA A 199 -21.70 0.93 -22.57
C ALA A 199 -21.50 2.05 -23.60
N LEU A 200 -21.80 1.80 -24.87
CA LEU A 200 -21.60 2.81 -25.90
C LEU A 200 -22.56 4.00 -25.79
N SER A 201 -23.81 3.75 -25.38
CA SER A 201 -24.77 4.80 -25.04
C SER A 201 -24.26 5.65 -23.88
N LEU A 202 -23.72 5.03 -22.82
CA LEU A 202 -23.16 5.76 -21.68
C LEU A 202 -21.92 6.56 -22.07
N ALA A 203 -20.99 5.96 -22.83
CA ALA A 203 -19.77 6.62 -23.30
C ALA A 203 -20.09 7.86 -24.14
N GLY A 204 -21.06 7.75 -25.05
CA GLY A 204 -21.50 8.89 -25.86
C GLY A 204 -22.15 9.99 -25.00
N ALA A 205 -22.98 9.60 -24.02
CA ALA A 205 -23.65 10.55 -23.14
C ALA A 205 -22.63 11.32 -22.28
N VAL A 206 -21.64 10.62 -21.74
CA VAL A 206 -20.53 11.20 -20.97
C VAL A 206 -19.69 12.12 -21.84
N LEU A 207 -19.33 11.72 -23.07
CA LEU A 207 -18.53 12.56 -23.97
C LEU A 207 -19.25 13.85 -24.38
N GLY A 208 -20.55 13.77 -24.69
CA GLY A 208 -21.36 14.95 -25.03
C GLY A 208 -21.46 15.95 -23.87
N PHE A 209 -21.58 15.43 -22.64
CA PHE A 209 -21.59 16.23 -21.41
C PHE A 209 -20.21 16.86 -21.11
N LEU A 210 -19.13 16.11 -21.37
CA LEU A 210 -17.76 16.51 -21.03
C LEU A 210 -17.38 17.85 -21.66
N ARG A 211 -17.93 18.19 -22.82
CA ARG A 211 -17.71 19.50 -23.47
C ARG A 211 -18.08 20.69 -22.58
N PHE A 212 -19.06 20.54 -21.70
CA PHE A 212 -19.54 21.59 -20.80
C PHE A 212 -18.95 21.49 -19.39
N ASN A 213 -18.41 20.33 -19.04
CA ASN A 213 -17.85 20.03 -17.72
C ASN A 213 -16.31 20.14 -17.68
N PHE A 214 -15.62 20.05 -18.82
CA PHE A 214 -14.19 20.23 -18.89
C PHE A 214 -13.77 21.66 -18.52
N ASN A 215 -12.64 21.80 -17.82
CA ASN A 215 -12.25 23.07 -17.21
C ASN A 215 -12.04 24.23 -18.23
N PRO A 216 -12.65 25.41 -18.03
CA PRO A 216 -13.56 25.77 -16.94
C PRO A 216 -14.97 25.20 -17.13
N ALA A 217 -15.51 24.52 -16.11
CA ALA A 217 -16.84 23.95 -16.16
C ALA A 217 -17.94 25.02 -16.21
N THR A 218 -19.00 24.73 -16.98
CA THR A 218 -20.24 25.53 -17.01
C THR A 218 -21.42 24.82 -16.33
N ILE A 219 -21.24 23.56 -15.95
CA ILE A 219 -22.18 22.71 -15.21
C ILE A 219 -21.39 21.57 -14.56
N PHE A 220 -21.72 21.25 -13.31
CA PHE A 220 -21.17 20.11 -12.60
C PHE A 220 -21.93 18.83 -12.91
N LEU A 221 -21.22 17.72 -12.78
CA LEU A 221 -21.79 16.39 -12.94
C LEU A 221 -22.84 16.10 -11.85
N GLY A 222 -22.52 16.46 -10.60
CA GLY A 222 -23.40 16.27 -9.45
C GLY A 222 -23.44 14.82 -8.97
N ASP A 223 -24.06 14.61 -7.82
CA ASP A 223 -24.28 13.27 -7.27
C ASP A 223 -25.23 12.46 -8.17
N SER A 224 -26.20 13.11 -8.83
CA SER A 224 -27.06 12.49 -9.84
C SER A 224 -26.25 11.82 -10.96
N GLY A 225 -25.19 12.46 -11.43
CA GLY A 225 -24.37 11.94 -12.53
C GLY A 225 -23.32 10.95 -12.08
N SER A 226 -22.56 11.29 -11.04
CA SER A 226 -21.44 10.46 -10.58
C SER A 226 -21.89 9.13 -9.97
N LEU A 227 -22.98 9.12 -9.18
CA LEU A 227 -23.56 7.88 -8.67
C LEU A 227 -24.16 7.03 -9.80
N PHE A 228 -24.88 7.65 -10.74
CA PHE A 228 -25.45 6.92 -11.89
C PHE A 228 -24.36 6.26 -12.75
N ILE A 229 -23.31 7.01 -13.11
CA ILE A 229 -22.18 6.50 -13.90
C ILE A 229 -21.48 5.35 -13.17
N GLY A 230 -21.13 5.55 -11.89
CA GLY A 230 -20.44 4.53 -11.10
C GLY A 230 -21.28 3.25 -10.95
N PHE A 231 -22.58 3.39 -10.70
CA PHE A 231 -23.50 2.25 -10.64
C PHE A 231 -23.59 1.51 -11.98
N MET A 232 -23.75 2.25 -13.08
CA MET A 232 -23.83 1.66 -14.43
C MET A 232 -22.56 0.89 -14.77
N LEU A 233 -21.37 1.46 -14.54
CA LEU A 233 -20.10 0.77 -14.78
C LEU A 233 -19.96 -0.49 -13.93
N SER A 234 -20.37 -0.44 -12.65
CA SER A 234 -20.41 -1.61 -11.78
C SER A 234 -21.34 -2.70 -12.31
N ALA A 235 -22.56 -2.33 -12.71
CA ALA A 235 -23.57 -3.27 -13.18
C ALA A 235 -23.18 -3.90 -14.53
N LEU A 236 -22.64 -3.10 -15.46
CA LEU A 236 -22.16 -3.57 -16.75
C LEU A 236 -20.93 -4.49 -16.60
N ALA A 237 -20.05 -4.21 -15.64
CA ALA A 237 -18.93 -5.10 -15.31
C ALA A 237 -19.43 -6.47 -14.79
N LEU A 238 -20.42 -6.48 -13.87
CA LEU A 238 -21.02 -7.72 -13.38
C LEU A 238 -21.70 -8.52 -14.50
N MET A 239 -22.39 -7.83 -15.42
CA MET A 239 -23.05 -8.49 -16.54
C MET A 239 -22.03 -9.05 -17.55
N GLY A 240 -20.99 -8.28 -17.89
CA GLY A 240 -19.94 -8.71 -18.82
C GLY A 240 -19.08 -9.85 -18.28
N ALA A 241 -18.93 -9.95 -16.96
CA ALA A 241 -18.16 -10.98 -16.28
C ALA A 241 -18.71 -12.41 -16.48
N GLN A 242 -20.00 -12.59 -16.81
CA GLN A 242 -20.68 -13.90 -16.78
C GLN A 242 -20.21 -14.94 -17.81
N LYS A 243 -19.47 -14.56 -18.87
CA LYS A 243 -18.92 -15.51 -19.88
C LYS A 243 -17.40 -15.51 -19.94
N ALA A 244 -16.72 -14.65 -19.18
CA ALA A 244 -15.27 -14.64 -19.16
C ALA A 244 -14.74 -15.62 -18.11
N PRO A 245 -13.54 -16.21 -18.30
CA PRO A 245 -12.83 -16.86 -17.21
C PRO A 245 -12.77 -15.91 -16.02
N THR A 246 -13.20 -16.35 -14.84
CA THR A 246 -13.51 -15.44 -13.72
C THR A 246 -12.33 -14.56 -13.29
N VAL A 247 -11.09 -15.02 -13.49
CA VAL A 247 -9.86 -14.22 -13.28
C VAL A 247 -9.88 -12.93 -14.11
N ILE A 248 -10.18 -13.06 -15.40
CA ILE A 248 -10.21 -11.95 -16.36
C ILE A 248 -11.47 -11.11 -16.13
N ALA A 249 -12.58 -11.78 -15.81
CA ALA A 249 -13.86 -11.18 -15.50
C ALA A 249 -13.81 -10.17 -14.34
N VAL A 250 -12.95 -10.44 -13.33
CA VAL A 250 -12.72 -9.53 -12.19
C VAL A 250 -11.57 -8.56 -12.48
N ALA A 251 -10.47 -9.03 -13.05
CA ALA A 251 -9.26 -8.22 -13.23
C ALA A 251 -9.48 -7.04 -14.19
N ILE A 252 -10.19 -7.24 -15.31
CA ILE A 252 -10.44 -6.18 -16.29
C ILE A 252 -11.21 -5.02 -15.65
N PRO A 253 -12.41 -5.19 -15.05
CA PRO A 253 -13.10 -4.08 -14.40
C PRO A 253 -12.28 -3.40 -13.30
N VAL A 254 -11.58 -4.16 -12.45
CA VAL A 254 -10.75 -3.58 -11.39
C VAL A 254 -9.63 -2.70 -11.96
N VAL A 255 -8.93 -3.16 -12.99
CA VAL A 255 -7.86 -2.38 -13.62
C VAL A 255 -8.45 -1.19 -14.41
N SER A 256 -9.54 -1.37 -15.13
CA SER A 256 -10.22 -0.33 -15.90
C SER A 256 -10.75 0.81 -15.02
N PHE A 257 -11.20 0.51 -13.80
CA PHE A 257 -11.65 1.49 -12.81
C PHE A 257 -10.50 1.92 -11.88
N GLY A 258 -9.26 1.66 -12.29
CA GLY A 258 -8.08 1.75 -11.45
C GLY A 258 -7.87 3.12 -10.82
N LEU A 259 -8.10 4.22 -11.53
CA LEU A 259 -7.99 5.57 -10.94
C LEU A 259 -9.00 5.79 -9.78
N PRO A 260 -10.32 5.65 -9.99
CA PRO A 260 -11.30 5.77 -8.89
C PRO A 260 -11.04 4.81 -7.73
N ILE A 261 -10.69 3.56 -8.02
CA ILE A 261 -10.37 2.56 -6.98
C ILE A 261 -9.12 2.96 -6.21
N LEU A 262 -8.06 3.40 -6.90
CA LEU A 262 -6.81 3.81 -6.29
C LEU A 262 -7.00 5.03 -5.37
N GLU A 263 -7.76 6.02 -5.82
CA GLU A 263 -8.11 7.20 -5.00
C GLU A 263 -8.78 6.76 -3.68
N THR A 264 -9.78 5.89 -3.79
CA THR A 264 -10.52 5.38 -2.63
C THR A 264 -9.62 4.55 -1.71
N ALA A 265 -8.80 3.65 -2.29
CA ALA A 265 -7.89 2.79 -1.55
C ALA A 265 -6.81 3.59 -0.81
N ILE A 266 -6.20 4.58 -1.45
CA ILE A 266 -5.20 5.47 -0.83
C ILE A 266 -5.85 6.26 0.32
N SER A 267 -7.05 6.81 0.11
CA SER A 267 -7.77 7.55 1.16
C SER A 267 -8.05 6.68 2.39
N VAL A 268 -8.58 5.47 2.18
CA VAL A 268 -8.85 4.50 3.26
C VAL A 268 -7.56 4.10 3.97
N LEU A 269 -6.50 3.76 3.22
CA LEU A 269 -5.23 3.32 3.78
C LEU A 269 -4.57 4.43 4.61
N ARG A 270 -4.53 5.67 4.09
CA ARG A 270 -3.96 6.82 4.79
C ARG A 270 -4.65 7.08 6.13
N ARG A 271 -5.98 6.97 6.15
CA ARG A 271 -6.79 7.14 7.38
C ARG A 271 -6.55 6.05 8.39
N PHE A 272 -6.48 4.80 7.92
CA PHE A 272 -6.17 3.66 8.76
C PHE A 272 -4.81 3.83 9.43
N ILE A 273 -3.77 4.23 8.67
CA ILE A 273 -2.42 4.49 9.20
C ILE A 273 -2.42 5.64 10.22
N SER A 274 -3.24 6.68 9.97
CA SER A 274 -3.33 7.86 10.83
C SER A 274 -4.25 7.69 12.04
N GLY A 275 -4.90 6.54 12.21
CA GLY A 275 -5.91 6.32 13.26
C GLY A 275 -7.17 7.19 13.14
N ARG A 276 -7.43 7.77 11.96
CA ARG A 276 -8.62 8.61 11.71
C ARG A 276 -9.81 7.74 11.29
N PRO A 277 -11.06 8.14 11.61
CA PRO A 277 -12.23 7.38 11.18
C PRO A 277 -12.30 7.32 9.64
N VAL A 278 -12.55 6.12 9.09
CA VAL A 278 -12.53 5.87 7.64
C VAL A 278 -13.64 6.61 6.89
N PHE A 279 -14.72 7.01 7.56
CA PHE A 279 -15.92 7.59 6.95
C PHE A 279 -16.06 9.12 7.08
N THR A 280 -15.03 9.85 7.52
CA THR A 280 -15.07 11.33 7.56
C THR A 280 -14.88 11.95 6.17
N ALA A 281 -15.22 13.22 5.98
CA ALA A 281 -14.89 13.91 4.72
C ALA A 281 -13.36 14.04 4.54
N ASP A 282 -12.86 13.94 3.30
CA ASP A 282 -11.43 13.93 2.99
C ASP A 282 -11.02 15.13 2.15
N ARG A 283 -9.80 15.65 2.39
CA ARG A 283 -9.24 16.81 1.66
C ARG A 283 -7.87 16.53 1.05
N GLU A 284 -7.43 15.28 1.08
CA GLU A 284 -6.09 14.87 0.65
C GLU A 284 -6.16 13.87 -0.49
N HIS A 285 -7.10 14.10 -1.39
CA HIS A 285 -7.22 13.32 -2.61
C HIS A 285 -6.03 13.53 -3.54
N ILE A 286 -5.78 12.59 -4.46
CA ILE A 286 -4.64 12.66 -5.40
C ILE A 286 -4.64 14.00 -6.14
N HIS A 287 -5.81 14.44 -6.58
CA HIS A 287 -5.95 15.71 -7.30
C HIS A 287 -5.63 16.94 -6.44
N HIS A 288 -5.93 16.91 -5.14
CA HIS A 288 -5.55 17.99 -4.22
C HIS A 288 -4.02 18.04 -4.02
N LYS A 289 -3.36 16.88 -3.90
CA LYS A 289 -1.90 16.81 -3.80
C LYS A 289 -1.21 17.32 -5.06
N LEU A 290 -1.73 16.98 -6.24
CA LEU A 290 -1.19 17.53 -7.50
C LEU A 290 -1.35 19.05 -7.59
N LEU A 291 -2.49 19.61 -7.15
CA LEU A 291 -2.66 21.06 -7.06
C LEU A 291 -1.66 21.70 -6.07
N GLN A 292 -1.42 21.06 -4.91
CA GLN A 292 -0.44 21.52 -3.92
C GLN A 292 1.00 21.49 -4.44
N LEU A 293 1.32 20.60 -5.39
CA LEU A 293 2.60 20.56 -6.09
C LEU A 293 2.76 21.67 -7.14
N GLY A 294 1.76 22.55 -7.31
CA GLY A 294 1.81 23.70 -8.21
C GLY A 294 1.22 23.46 -9.61
N PHE A 295 0.60 22.31 -9.86
CA PHE A 295 -0.09 22.07 -11.12
C PHE A 295 -1.38 22.90 -11.21
N SER A 296 -1.69 23.42 -12.39
CA SER A 296 -2.99 24.02 -12.67
C SER A 296 -4.10 22.96 -12.76
N HIS A 297 -5.35 23.35 -12.54
CA HIS A 297 -6.52 22.46 -12.65
C HIS A 297 -6.54 21.65 -13.95
N ARG A 298 -6.30 22.30 -15.09
CA ARG A 298 -6.25 21.62 -16.40
C ARG A 298 -5.13 20.59 -16.47
N GLN A 299 -3.94 20.92 -15.98
CA GLN A 299 -2.82 19.99 -15.98
C GLN A 299 -3.12 18.77 -15.11
N VAL A 300 -3.71 18.95 -13.93
CA VAL A 300 -4.11 17.83 -13.05
C VAL A 300 -5.09 16.90 -13.77
N VAL A 301 -6.13 17.45 -14.40
CA VAL A 301 -7.12 16.65 -15.13
C VAL A 301 -6.49 15.88 -16.30
N ILE A 302 -5.60 16.51 -17.08
CA ILE A 302 -4.92 15.86 -18.21
C ILE A 302 -3.99 14.73 -17.73
N VAL A 303 -3.23 14.95 -16.65
CA VAL A 303 -2.37 13.91 -16.05
C VAL A 303 -3.21 12.74 -15.59
N LEU A 304 -4.33 13.00 -14.91
CA LEU A 304 -5.22 11.94 -14.42
C LEU A 304 -5.95 11.23 -15.57
N TYR A 305 -6.25 11.90 -16.67
CA TYR A 305 -6.72 11.25 -17.90
C TYR A 305 -5.68 10.32 -18.50
N ALA A 306 -4.41 10.73 -18.54
CA ALA A 306 -3.32 9.87 -19.00
C ALA A 306 -3.20 8.63 -18.11
N VAL A 307 -3.33 8.79 -16.79
CA VAL A 307 -3.37 7.66 -15.84
C VAL A 307 -4.57 6.75 -16.13
N SER A 308 -5.79 7.29 -16.27
CA SER A 308 -6.97 6.49 -16.63
C SER A 308 -6.82 5.78 -17.97
N ALA A 309 -6.18 6.40 -18.96
CA ALA A 309 -5.90 5.79 -20.25
C ALA A 309 -4.89 4.63 -20.12
N VAL A 310 -3.84 4.77 -19.31
CA VAL A 310 -2.89 3.68 -19.03
C VAL A 310 -3.59 2.51 -18.34
N PHE A 311 -4.42 2.77 -17.33
CA PHE A 311 -5.25 1.75 -16.69
C PHE A 311 -6.18 1.06 -17.70
N ALA A 312 -6.84 1.83 -18.58
CA ALA A 312 -7.70 1.28 -19.62
C ALA A 312 -6.92 0.39 -20.61
N LEU A 313 -5.75 0.82 -21.09
CA LEU A 313 -4.92 0.05 -22.01
C LEU A 313 -4.38 -1.24 -21.36
N LEU A 314 -3.90 -1.16 -20.13
CA LEU A 314 -3.44 -2.32 -19.38
C LEU A 314 -4.59 -3.30 -19.10
N SER A 315 -5.80 -2.79 -18.85
CA SER A 315 -6.99 -3.64 -18.74
C SER A 315 -7.32 -4.34 -20.05
N LEU A 316 -7.20 -3.67 -21.20
CA LEU A 316 -7.44 -4.30 -22.50
C LEU A 316 -6.38 -5.34 -22.85
N PHE A 317 -5.13 -5.14 -22.41
CA PHE A 317 -4.06 -6.12 -22.59
C PHE A 317 -4.38 -7.48 -21.94
N LEU A 318 -5.20 -7.50 -20.87
CA LEU A 318 -5.68 -8.72 -20.22
C LEU A 318 -6.67 -9.55 -21.07
N LEU A 319 -7.17 -9.02 -22.19
CA LEU A 319 -8.01 -9.78 -23.13
C LEU A 319 -7.23 -10.88 -23.85
N TRP A 320 -5.90 -10.81 -23.87
CA TRP A 320 -5.02 -11.83 -24.44
C TRP A 320 -4.20 -12.51 -23.34
N PRO A 321 -4.84 -13.34 -22.50
CA PRO A 321 -4.21 -13.94 -21.33
C PRO A 321 -3.15 -14.97 -21.76
N THR A 322 -1.87 -14.59 -21.71
CA THR A 322 -0.78 -15.55 -21.52
C THR A 322 -0.60 -15.76 -20.02
N GLY A 323 -0.09 -16.92 -19.59
CA GLY A 323 0.05 -17.24 -18.15
C GLY A 323 0.79 -16.18 -17.32
N SER A 324 1.60 -15.32 -17.95
CA SER A 324 2.35 -14.23 -17.32
C SER A 324 1.73 -12.83 -17.48
N THR A 325 0.74 -12.61 -18.37
CA THR A 325 0.17 -11.28 -18.64
C THR A 325 -0.42 -10.60 -17.41
N LEU A 326 -1.20 -11.32 -16.60
CA LEU A 326 -1.77 -10.78 -15.37
C LEU A 326 -0.68 -10.33 -14.40
N GLY A 327 0.35 -11.16 -14.20
CA GLY A 327 1.49 -10.83 -13.34
C GLY A 327 2.24 -9.59 -13.83
N LEU A 328 2.47 -9.47 -15.14
CA LEU A 328 3.10 -8.30 -15.75
C LEU A 328 2.27 -7.03 -15.55
N VAL A 329 0.96 -7.10 -15.82
CA VAL A 329 0.05 -5.95 -15.62
C VAL A 329 0.05 -5.52 -14.15
N LEU A 330 -0.08 -6.46 -13.22
CA LEU A 330 -0.05 -6.16 -11.78
C LEU A 330 1.31 -5.59 -11.35
N ALA A 331 2.43 -6.07 -11.90
CA ALA A 331 3.76 -5.54 -11.61
C ALA A 331 3.94 -4.11 -12.12
N VAL A 332 3.52 -3.82 -13.36
CA VAL A 332 3.58 -2.46 -13.95
C VAL A 332 2.68 -1.50 -13.17
N LEU A 333 1.45 -1.91 -12.83
CA LEU A 333 0.55 -1.11 -12.01
C LEU A 333 1.10 -0.88 -10.62
N GLY A 334 1.61 -1.92 -9.96
CA GLY A 334 2.21 -1.82 -8.63
C GLY A 334 3.39 -0.87 -8.61
N ALA A 335 4.29 -0.97 -9.59
CA ALA A 335 5.42 -0.05 -9.74
C ALA A 335 4.96 1.39 -10.01
N GLY A 336 3.99 1.60 -10.91
CA GLY A 336 3.43 2.92 -11.22
C GLY A 336 2.76 3.57 -10.02
N VAL A 337 1.94 2.82 -9.29
CA VAL A 337 1.30 3.27 -8.05
C VAL A 337 2.35 3.61 -6.99
N TRP A 338 3.35 2.75 -6.81
CA TRP A 338 4.45 2.98 -5.87
C TRP A 338 5.20 4.28 -6.18
N ILE A 339 5.60 4.48 -7.44
CA ILE A 339 6.27 5.71 -7.90
C ILE A 339 5.36 6.92 -7.69
N GLY A 340 4.08 6.81 -8.03
CA GLY A 340 3.10 7.90 -7.86
C GLY A 340 2.93 8.31 -6.40
N VAL A 341 2.76 7.34 -5.49
CA VAL A 341 2.65 7.60 -4.05
C VAL A 341 3.91 8.27 -3.51
N GLN A 342 5.10 7.90 -3.99
CA GLN A 342 6.36 8.56 -3.61
C GLN A 342 6.43 10.02 -4.07
N HIS A 343 5.98 10.33 -5.29
CA HIS A 343 6.02 11.70 -5.81
C HIS A 343 4.98 12.62 -5.16
N LEU A 344 3.85 12.06 -4.70
CA LEU A 344 2.79 12.83 -4.05
C LEU A 344 3.11 13.24 -2.60
N ASN A 345 4.26 12.80 -2.06
CA ASN A 345 4.79 13.20 -0.74
C ASN A 345 3.76 13.14 0.40
N TYR A 346 2.98 12.06 0.46
CA TYR A 346 2.12 11.77 1.60
C TYR A 346 2.95 11.51 2.86
N LEU A 347 2.66 12.23 3.94
CA LEU A 347 3.41 12.20 5.19
C LEU A 347 3.32 10.82 5.87
N GLU A 348 2.14 10.21 5.81
CA GLU A 348 1.82 8.92 6.44
C GLU A 348 2.67 7.78 5.87
N PHE A 349 2.85 7.76 4.55
CA PHE A 349 3.69 6.77 3.88
C PHE A 349 5.19 7.04 4.13
N GLY A 350 5.57 8.30 4.40
CA GLY A 350 6.92 8.66 4.82
C GLY A 350 7.30 8.07 6.19
N GLU A 351 6.39 8.07 7.17
CA GLU A 351 6.62 7.44 8.47
C GLU A 351 6.69 5.91 8.37
N LEU A 352 5.76 5.29 7.62
CA LEU A 352 5.82 3.84 7.36
C LEU A 352 7.14 3.42 6.73
N ARG A 353 7.63 4.20 5.76
CA ARG A 353 8.94 3.94 5.13
C ARG A 353 10.07 4.02 6.15
N ARG A 354 10.06 5.02 7.04
CA ARG A 354 11.06 5.15 8.10
C ARG A 354 11.03 3.96 9.06
N VAL A 355 9.84 3.50 9.44
CA VAL A 355 9.68 2.29 10.28
C VAL A 355 10.18 1.04 9.54
N ALA A 356 9.76 0.83 8.28
CA ALA A 356 10.21 -0.32 7.48
C ALA A 356 11.74 -0.33 7.29
N GLN A 357 12.34 0.84 7.02
CA GLN A 357 13.79 0.98 6.92
C GLN A 357 14.49 0.67 8.26
N ARG A 358 13.93 1.11 9.39
CA ARG A 358 14.43 0.74 10.72
C ARG A 358 14.38 -0.77 10.93
N THR A 359 13.29 -1.44 10.60
CA THR A 359 13.16 -2.90 10.70
C THR A 359 14.17 -3.64 9.81
N ILE A 360 14.41 -3.16 8.59
CA ILE A 360 15.43 -3.76 7.70
C ILE A 360 16.84 -3.59 8.28
N SER A 361 17.13 -2.44 8.90
CA SER A 361 18.41 -2.20 9.58
C SER A 361 18.60 -2.99 10.89
N GLN A 362 17.54 -3.51 11.51
CA GLN A 362 17.63 -4.35 12.70
C GLN A 362 18.33 -5.69 12.44
N ARG A 363 18.49 -6.12 11.18
CA ARG A 363 19.21 -7.36 10.86
C ARG A 363 20.65 -7.32 11.37
N GLN A 364 21.34 -6.19 11.24
CA GLN A 364 22.70 -6.04 11.75
C GLN A 364 22.72 -6.03 13.29
N ILE A 365 21.74 -5.39 13.93
CA ILE A 365 21.57 -5.41 15.40
C ILE A 365 21.38 -6.85 15.89
N PHE A 366 20.57 -7.64 15.20
CA PHE A 366 20.34 -9.04 15.53
C PHE A 366 21.64 -9.87 15.42
N PHE A 367 22.40 -9.71 14.34
CA PHE A 367 23.69 -10.40 14.18
C PHE A 367 24.70 -10.00 15.27
N ASN A 368 24.83 -8.71 15.55
CA ASN A 368 25.74 -8.20 16.56
C ASN A 368 25.36 -8.69 17.97
N ASN A 369 24.06 -8.69 18.28
CA ASN A 369 23.54 -9.22 19.54
C ASN A 369 23.76 -10.74 19.67
N MET A 370 23.58 -11.49 18.58
CA MET A 370 23.86 -12.94 18.54
C MET A 370 25.35 -13.24 18.73
N ALA A 371 26.25 -12.44 18.15
CA ALA A 371 27.68 -12.58 18.34
C ALA A 371 28.08 -12.41 19.81
N VAL A 372 27.58 -11.37 20.49
CA VAL A 372 27.85 -11.15 21.92
C VAL A 372 27.23 -12.22 22.80
N ARG A 373 25.99 -12.66 22.52
CA ARG A 373 25.34 -13.75 23.27
C ARG A 373 26.08 -15.07 23.12
N ARG A 374 26.47 -15.43 21.88
CA ARG A 374 27.24 -16.64 21.62
C ARG A 374 28.58 -16.58 22.33
N ALA A 375 29.28 -15.44 22.27
CA ALA A 375 30.52 -15.25 23.00
C ALA A 375 30.34 -15.38 24.52
N ALA A 376 29.26 -14.85 25.10
CA ALA A 376 28.95 -15.04 26.52
C ALA A 376 28.72 -16.52 26.88
N GLU A 377 28.08 -17.32 26.01
CA GLU A 377 27.91 -18.77 26.22
C GLU A 377 29.22 -19.54 26.04
N GLU A 378 30.01 -19.23 25.00
CA GLU A 378 31.33 -19.85 24.77
C GLU A 378 32.31 -19.54 25.90
N LEU A 379 32.23 -18.34 26.50
CA LEU A 379 33.03 -17.98 27.68
C LEU A 379 32.73 -18.89 28.87
N LYS A 380 31.50 -19.37 29.05
CA LYS A 380 31.14 -20.28 30.17
C LYS A 380 31.91 -21.60 30.12
N VAL A 381 32.29 -22.05 28.94
CA VAL A 381 33.02 -23.32 28.71
C VAL A 381 34.49 -23.11 28.34
N ALA A 382 34.99 -21.88 28.36
CA ALA A 382 36.38 -21.59 28.05
C ALA A 382 37.34 -22.15 29.12
N VAL A 383 38.40 -22.84 28.66
CA VAL A 383 39.36 -23.57 29.51
C VAL A 383 40.75 -22.92 29.51
N SER A 384 41.01 -21.96 28.61
CA SER A 384 42.31 -21.29 28.52
C SER A 384 42.19 -19.80 28.23
N GLY A 385 43.19 -19.03 28.66
CA GLY A 385 43.26 -17.59 28.40
C GLY A 385 43.28 -17.28 26.90
N HIS A 386 43.91 -18.14 26.10
CA HIS A 386 43.92 -18.02 24.64
C HIS A 386 42.52 -18.16 24.02
N GLN A 387 41.74 -19.13 24.51
CA GLN A 387 40.36 -19.33 24.05
C GLN A 387 39.47 -18.13 24.38
N ILE A 388 39.65 -17.51 25.55
CA ILE A 388 38.96 -16.26 25.91
C ILE A 388 39.26 -15.16 24.88
N ILE A 389 40.53 -14.97 24.53
CA ILE A 389 40.92 -13.94 23.55
C ILE A 389 40.29 -14.22 22.18
N GLN A 390 40.32 -15.46 21.69
CA GLN A 390 39.68 -15.82 20.41
C GLN A 390 38.17 -15.53 20.41
N ILE A 391 37.48 -15.83 21.50
CA ILE A 391 36.05 -15.55 21.65
C ILE A 391 35.78 -14.04 21.62
N LEU A 392 36.62 -13.25 22.31
CA LEU A 392 36.53 -11.78 22.30
C LEU A 392 36.77 -11.21 20.90
N GLU A 393 37.85 -11.62 20.22
CA GLU A 393 38.13 -11.17 18.85
C GLU A 393 36.98 -11.51 17.90
N ALA A 394 36.45 -12.73 17.96
CA ALA A 394 35.31 -13.14 17.14
C ALA A 394 34.05 -12.30 17.41
N ALA A 395 33.78 -11.99 18.68
CA ALA A 395 32.63 -11.16 19.07
C ALA A 395 32.77 -9.70 18.60
N PHE A 396 33.96 -9.13 18.66
CA PHE A 396 34.19 -7.70 18.35
C PHE A 396 34.56 -7.44 16.88
N THR A 397 35.03 -8.43 16.13
CA THR A 397 35.31 -8.31 14.69
C THR A 397 34.06 -8.03 13.87
N GLY A 398 32.92 -8.63 14.24
CA GLY A 398 31.65 -8.49 13.51
C GLY A 398 30.81 -7.26 13.89
N ASN A 399 31.16 -6.56 14.99
CA ASN A 399 30.33 -5.53 15.60
C ASN A 399 30.74 -4.11 15.18
N ASP A 400 30.18 -3.08 15.81
CA ASP A 400 30.49 -1.67 15.52
C ASP A 400 31.71 -1.11 16.26
N PHE A 401 32.44 -1.94 17.00
CA PHE A 401 33.57 -1.52 17.85
C PHE A 401 34.91 -1.67 17.15
N ASP A 402 35.78 -0.69 17.33
CA ASP A 402 37.04 -0.57 16.60
C ASP A 402 38.23 -1.17 17.36
N ALA A 403 38.13 -1.30 18.69
CA ALA A 403 39.12 -1.99 19.52
C ALA A 403 38.58 -2.36 20.90
N PHE A 404 39.31 -3.23 21.59
CA PHE A 404 39.15 -3.45 23.02
C PHE A 404 40.48 -3.65 23.73
N GLN A 405 40.48 -3.36 25.02
CA GLN A 405 41.59 -3.56 25.95
C GLN A 405 41.08 -4.33 27.16
N LEU A 406 41.55 -5.55 27.34
CA LEU A 406 41.27 -6.39 28.50
C LEU A 406 42.40 -6.24 29.51
N ASN A 407 42.08 -5.71 30.69
CA ASN A 407 43.00 -5.65 31.83
C ASN A 407 42.56 -6.67 32.89
N ASN A 408 43.35 -7.71 33.06
CA ASN A 408 43.16 -8.76 34.04
C ASN A 408 43.96 -8.47 35.31
N LYS A 409 43.36 -8.71 36.49
CA LYS A 409 44.01 -8.54 37.80
C LYS A 409 44.29 -9.86 38.52
N LEU A 410 44.02 -10.99 37.88
CA LEU A 410 44.21 -12.32 38.44
C LEU A 410 45.59 -12.88 38.07
N ASN A 411 46.34 -13.33 39.06
CA ASN A 411 47.65 -13.97 38.88
C ASN A 411 47.51 -15.35 38.21
N GLY A 412 48.46 -15.72 37.36
CA GLY A 412 48.54 -17.06 36.74
C GLY A 412 47.71 -17.26 35.47
N VAL A 413 47.11 -16.20 34.90
CA VAL A 413 46.37 -16.27 33.63
C VAL A 413 47.18 -15.60 32.53
N SER A 414 47.81 -16.40 31.67
CA SER A 414 48.48 -15.88 30.46
C SER A 414 47.46 -15.60 29.36
N LEU A 415 47.43 -14.35 28.89
CA LEU A 415 46.53 -13.86 27.83
C LEU A 415 47.22 -13.78 26.46
N ALA A 416 48.52 -14.06 26.36
CA ALA A 416 49.29 -13.86 25.13
C ALA A 416 49.21 -15.08 24.19
N PRO A 417 48.93 -14.88 22.89
CA PRO A 417 49.36 -15.82 21.86
C PRO A 417 50.88 -15.70 21.68
N SER A 418 51.56 -16.81 21.38
CA SER A 418 53.03 -16.88 21.21
C SER A 418 53.59 -16.05 20.04
N ALA A 419 52.83 -15.15 19.42
CA ALA A 419 53.31 -14.23 18.38
C ALA A 419 52.49 -12.93 18.33
N MET A 420 53.23 -11.81 18.27
CA MET A 420 52.85 -10.40 18.07
C MET A 420 52.46 -9.53 19.29
N HIS A 421 53.38 -8.60 19.55
CA HIS A 421 53.27 -7.32 20.26
C HIS A 421 52.49 -7.31 21.59
N ALA A 422 52.89 -8.17 22.52
CA ALA A 422 52.68 -7.93 23.95
C ALA A 422 53.62 -6.80 24.40
N ILE A 423 53.08 -5.62 24.72
CA ILE A 423 53.83 -4.60 25.47
C ILE A 423 53.96 -5.14 26.90
N SER A 424 55.20 -5.33 27.35
CA SER A 424 55.57 -6.03 28.58
C SER A 424 54.84 -5.53 29.83
N GLY A 425 54.19 -6.45 30.55
CA GLY A 425 53.50 -6.19 31.82
C GLY A 425 52.28 -7.09 32.00
N ASP A 426 52.54 -8.36 32.29
CA ASP A 426 51.76 -9.55 32.69
C ASP A 426 50.22 -9.50 32.99
N SER A 427 49.42 -8.63 32.39
CA SER A 427 47.98 -8.56 32.72
C SER A 427 47.07 -7.87 31.71
N THR A 428 47.59 -7.30 30.62
CA THR A 428 46.77 -6.50 29.68
C THR A 428 46.89 -7.00 28.24
N TYR A 429 45.75 -7.18 27.57
CA TYR A 429 45.65 -7.55 26.15
C TYR A 429 44.90 -6.48 25.36
N ILE A 430 45.40 -6.10 24.18
CA ILE A 430 44.80 -5.07 23.32
C ILE A 430 44.55 -5.67 21.93
N TRP A 431 43.32 -5.51 21.44
CA TRP A 431 42.94 -5.84 20.08
C TRP A 431 42.46 -4.59 19.37
N THR A 432 42.89 -4.42 18.12
CA THR A 432 42.43 -3.34 17.23
C THR A 432 41.97 -3.93 15.92
N ARG A 433 40.85 -3.43 15.39
CA ARG A 433 40.35 -3.80 14.08
C ARG A 433 41.42 -3.55 13.00
N PRO A 434 41.59 -4.46 12.02
CA PRO A 434 42.53 -4.27 10.91
C PRO A 434 42.30 -2.93 10.21
N GLY A 435 43.35 -2.11 10.08
CA GLY A 435 43.30 -0.80 9.44
C GLY A 435 42.93 0.38 10.36
N VAL A 436 42.54 0.13 11.62
CA VAL A 436 42.34 1.19 12.62
C VAL A 436 43.63 1.40 13.40
N ARG A 437 44.15 2.63 13.41
CA ARG A 437 45.26 3.04 14.28
C ARG A 437 44.69 3.77 15.47
N ILE A 438 44.74 3.15 16.65
CA ILE A 438 44.46 3.84 17.90
C ILE A 438 45.77 4.43 18.39
N ALA A 439 46.02 5.69 18.04
CA ALA A 439 47.06 6.47 18.68
C ALA A 439 46.62 6.79 20.12
N HIS A 440 47.58 6.93 21.05
CA HIS A 440 47.31 7.28 22.45
C HIS A 440 46.56 8.63 22.62
N ASP A 441 46.46 9.46 21.56
CA ASP A 441 45.71 10.72 21.53
C ASP A 441 44.26 10.50 21.05
N LEU A 442 43.38 10.24 22.02
CA LEU A 442 41.93 9.99 21.91
C LEU A 442 41.09 11.23 21.53
N VAL A 443 41.28 11.83 20.36
CA VAL A 443 40.44 12.98 19.92
C VAL A 443 39.17 12.55 19.17
N SER A 444 39.13 11.35 18.59
CA SER A 444 38.05 10.93 17.66
C SER A 444 37.30 9.65 18.04
N ALA A 445 37.45 9.15 19.26
CA ALA A 445 36.76 7.95 19.74
C ALA A 445 36.22 8.12 21.16
N TRP A 446 35.11 7.46 21.46
CA TRP A 446 34.63 7.26 22.81
C TRP A 446 34.96 5.85 23.29
N SER A 447 35.05 5.67 24.61
CA SER A 447 35.30 4.39 25.23
C SER A 447 34.24 4.03 26.27
N LEU A 448 33.93 2.74 26.35
CA LEU A 448 33.08 2.15 27.39
C LEU A 448 33.95 1.26 28.27
N ARG A 449 34.03 1.59 29.56
CA ARG A 449 34.73 0.77 30.56
C ARG A 449 33.72 -0.13 31.27
N LEU A 450 33.95 -1.43 31.18
CA LEU A 450 33.19 -2.47 31.87
C LEU A 450 34.06 -3.04 32.99
N ASP A 451 33.61 -2.92 34.24
CA ASP A 451 34.27 -3.59 35.35
C ASP A 451 33.91 -5.08 35.34
N LEU A 452 34.92 -5.94 35.43
CA LEU A 452 34.74 -7.39 35.41
C LEU A 452 34.61 -7.87 36.85
N VAL A 453 33.38 -8.12 37.27
CA VAL A 453 33.03 -8.67 38.59
C VAL A 453 32.36 -10.03 38.38
N ALA A 454 32.96 -11.07 38.95
CA ALA A 454 32.43 -12.43 38.88
C ALA A 454 31.15 -12.57 39.73
N ALA A 455 30.39 -13.65 39.52
CA ALA A 455 29.12 -13.91 40.23
C ALA A 455 29.29 -14.01 41.75
N ASN A 456 30.49 -14.33 42.23
CA ASN A 456 30.85 -14.35 43.66
C ASN A 456 31.31 -12.97 44.20
N ASN A 457 31.09 -11.90 43.44
CA ASN A 457 31.46 -10.53 43.75
C ASN A 457 32.98 -10.26 43.81
N ARG A 458 33.81 -11.14 43.22
CA ARG A 458 35.25 -10.92 43.11
C ARG A 458 35.57 -10.09 41.87
N ARG A 459 36.40 -9.05 42.03
CA ARG A 459 36.84 -8.21 40.91
C ARG A 459 37.98 -8.89 40.16
N CYS A 460 37.76 -9.20 38.88
CA CYS A 460 38.70 -9.89 38.01
C CYS A 460 39.50 -8.93 37.12
N GLY A 461 39.02 -7.71 36.90
CA GLY A 461 39.68 -6.77 35.99
C GLY A 461 38.75 -5.70 35.43
N SER A 462 39.09 -5.19 34.25
CA SER A 462 38.24 -4.30 33.46
C SER A 462 38.44 -4.51 31.96
N LEU A 463 37.36 -4.39 31.19
CA LEU A 463 37.37 -4.37 29.72
C LEU A 463 37.04 -2.96 29.24
N LEU A 464 37.97 -2.32 28.52
CA LEU A 464 37.70 -1.08 27.78
C LEU A 464 37.36 -1.43 26.33
N ILE A 465 36.29 -0.84 25.80
CA ILE A 465 35.87 -1.01 24.40
C ILE A 465 35.89 0.38 23.76
N TYR A 466 36.45 0.51 22.57
CA TYR A 466 36.59 1.77 21.84
C TYR A 466 35.74 1.78 20.57
N ARG A 467 35.13 2.94 20.29
CA ARG A 467 34.43 3.20 19.01
C ARG A 467 34.71 4.63 18.55
N THR A 468 35.10 4.76 17.29
CA THR A 468 35.26 6.05 16.61
C THR A 468 33.92 6.75 16.42
N TYR A 469 33.91 8.08 16.50
CA TYR A 469 32.67 8.84 16.28
C TYR A 469 32.18 8.63 14.84
N SER A 470 30.90 8.27 14.71
CA SER A 470 30.24 8.00 13.43
C SER A 470 28.82 8.56 13.44
N THR A 471 28.32 8.96 12.26
CA THR A 471 26.92 9.36 12.07
C THR A 471 25.96 8.16 12.06
N ARG A 472 26.47 6.93 12.20
CA ARG A 472 25.68 5.71 12.32
C ARG A 472 25.39 5.39 13.78
N ASP A 473 24.13 5.13 14.08
CA ASP A 473 23.69 4.64 15.39
C ASP A 473 24.46 3.36 15.78
N LEU A 474 24.63 3.11 17.08
CA LEU A 474 25.20 1.86 17.57
C LEU A 474 24.25 0.70 17.28
N GLN A 475 24.67 -0.25 16.45
CA GLN A 475 23.85 -1.38 16.02
C GLN A 475 24.02 -2.57 16.97
N LEU A 476 23.88 -2.35 18.27
CA LEU A 476 24.00 -3.38 19.30
C LEU A 476 23.26 -2.96 20.57
N ASP A 477 22.59 -3.91 21.23
CA ASP A 477 21.94 -3.68 22.52
C ASP A 477 22.99 -3.58 23.62
N ILE A 478 23.19 -2.36 24.15
CA ILE A 478 24.17 -2.05 25.19
C ILE A 478 23.94 -2.91 26.44
N ASN A 479 22.70 -3.28 26.76
CA ASN A 479 22.40 -4.08 27.94
C ASN A 479 23.09 -5.46 27.89
N LEU A 480 23.26 -6.04 26.70
CA LEU A 480 23.97 -7.31 26.56
C LEU A 480 25.45 -7.17 26.95
N LEU A 481 26.07 -6.05 26.59
CA LEU A 481 27.46 -5.75 26.93
C LEU A 481 27.66 -5.28 28.36
N THR A 482 26.65 -4.71 29.02
CA THR A 482 26.80 -4.16 30.38
C THR A 482 26.34 -5.12 31.48
N SER A 483 25.50 -6.12 31.18
CA SER A 483 24.94 -7.02 32.19
C SER A 483 25.44 -8.46 32.08
N VAL A 484 25.21 -9.13 30.95
CA VAL A 484 25.47 -10.57 30.80
C VAL A 484 26.93 -10.83 30.47
N PHE A 485 27.46 -10.10 29.50
CA PHE A 485 28.81 -10.33 28.96
C PHE A 485 29.94 -10.12 29.98
N PRO A 486 29.96 -9.05 30.82
CA PRO A 486 31.04 -8.81 31.77
C PRO A 486 31.13 -9.89 32.85
N VAL A 487 29.98 -10.39 33.31
CA VAL A 487 29.89 -11.45 34.33
C VAL A 487 30.43 -12.76 33.76
N ALA A 488 29.99 -13.15 32.55
CA ALA A 488 30.47 -14.36 31.88
C ALA A 488 31.99 -14.33 31.66
N LEU A 489 32.54 -13.18 31.28
CA LEU A 489 33.98 -12.98 31.09
C LEU A 489 34.74 -13.01 32.42
N ALA A 490 34.21 -12.38 33.47
CA ALA A 490 34.82 -12.38 34.81
C ALA A 490 34.88 -13.79 35.41
N ASP A 491 33.79 -14.56 35.28
CA ASP A 491 33.72 -15.94 35.74
C ASP A 491 34.71 -16.84 34.97
N ALA A 492 34.87 -16.62 33.65
CA ALA A 492 35.82 -17.37 32.83
C ALA A 492 37.27 -17.12 33.24
N LEU A 493 37.65 -15.85 33.44
CA LEU A 493 38.98 -15.48 33.93
C LEU A 493 39.26 -16.08 35.31
N GLN A 494 38.25 -16.10 36.19
CA GLN A 494 38.41 -16.68 37.51
C GLN A 494 38.59 -18.21 37.47
N ARG A 495 37.82 -18.93 36.65
CA ARG A 495 37.93 -20.39 36.51
C ARG A 495 39.36 -20.80 36.12
N ILE A 496 39.91 -20.15 35.10
CA ILE A 496 41.27 -20.44 34.60
C ILE A 496 42.34 -20.11 35.66
N SER A 497 42.16 -19.02 36.41
CA SER A 497 43.08 -18.66 37.52
C SER A 497 43.10 -19.73 38.62
N CYS A 498 41.94 -20.31 38.97
CA CYS A 498 41.86 -21.37 39.97
C CYS A 498 42.49 -22.69 39.49
N GLU A 499 42.30 -23.08 38.22
CA GLU A 499 42.90 -24.32 37.67
C GLU A 499 44.43 -24.24 37.62
N ASN A 500 45.00 -23.10 37.21
CA ASN A 500 46.45 -22.92 37.16
C ASN A 500 47.10 -22.87 38.56
N ALA A 501 46.36 -22.46 39.59
CA ALA A 501 46.86 -22.48 40.97
C ALA A 501 47.06 -23.90 41.53
N HIS A 502 46.37 -24.92 40.98
CA HIS A 502 46.54 -26.31 41.39
C HIS A 502 47.73 -27.03 40.73
N VAL A 503 48.35 -26.43 39.70
CA VAL A 503 49.51 -27.02 38.99
C VAL A 503 50.86 -26.63 39.62
N PHE A 504 50.90 -25.57 40.43
CA PHE A 504 52.11 -25.13 41.15
C PHE A 504 52.08 -25.56 42.63
N VAL A 505 52.42 -26.82 42.90
CA VAL A 505 52.88 -27.24 44.23
C VAL A 505 54.35 -27.69 44.09
N PRO A 506 55.33 -27.05 44.74
CA PRO A 506 56.71 -27.53 44.71
C PRO A 506 56.81 -28.79 45.58
N ILE A 507 57.33 -29.87 45.01
CA ILE A 507 57.74 -31.07 45.75
C ILE A 507 59.07 -30.74 46.42
N GLU A 508 59.05 -30.31 47.69
CA GLU A 508 60.25 -30.28 48.53
C GLU A 508 60.48 -31.65 49.15
N THR A 509 61.60 -32.26 48.75
CA THR A 509 62.25 -33.40 49.39
C THR A 509 62.74 -33.06 50.78
N SER A 510 62.40 -33.87 51.79
CA SER A 510 63.20 -33.96 53.02
C SER A 510 63.26 -35.39 53.54
N ALA A 511 64.44 -36.00 53.34
CA ALA A 511 64.87 -37.22 53.99
C ALA A 511 65.35 -36.94 55.43
N PHE A 512 65.02 -37.87 56.34
CA PHE A 512 65.72 -38.30 57.57
C PHE A 512 66.57 -37.31 58.39
N ALA A 513 66.26 -37.22 59.70
CA ALA A 513 67.25 -37.39 60.76
C ALA A 513 66.60 -37.80 62.09
N ALA A 514 67.12 -38.87 62.69
CA ALA A 514 66.87 -39.33 64.05
C ALA A 514 67.80 -38.60 65.05
N ALA A 515 67.38 -38.47 66.33
CA ALA A 515 68.12 -38.90 67.53
C ALA A 515 67.64 -38.24 68.85
N GLN A 516 67.34 -39.12 69.83
CA GLN A 516 67.63 -39.10 71.27
C GLN A 516 67.61 -37.79 72.10
N ALA A 517 66.84 -37.78 73.19
CA ALA A 517 67.29 -37.95 74.59
C ALA A 517 66.30 -37.31 75.59
N GLY A 518 65.97 -38.02 76.68
CA GLY A 518 65.19 -37.52 77.81
C GLY A 518 64.20 -38.55 78.34
#